data_AF-A0AA82WPD0-F1
#
_entry.id   AF-A0AA82WPD0-F1
#
_cell.length_a   1.000
_cell.length_b   1.000
_cell.length_c   1.000
_cell.angle_alpha   90.00
_cell.angle_beta   90.00
_cell.angle_gamma   90.00
#
_symmetry.space_group_name_H-M   'P 1'
#
loop_
_entity.id
_entity.type
_entity.pdbx_description
1 polymer ?
#
loop_
_entity_poly.entity_id
_entity_poly.type
_entity_poly.pdbx_seq_one_letter_code
_entity_poly.pdbx_strand_id
1 'polypeptide(L)' 'YPITGDGVNCRSGPGTSYSVVKSYQKGADVAITCQAPGTDVKGDNIWDKTADGCYVADYYIKTGSSSYVTAKCD' A
#
# COMPACT_ATOMS: atom_id res chain seq x y z
N TYR A 1 -6.74 5.17 6.90
CA TYR A 1 -5.29 5.17 7.18
C TYR A 1 -4.67 6.22 6.28
N PRO A 2 -4.01 7.24 6.85
CA PRO A 2 -3.52 8.35 6.05
C PRO A 2 -2.23 7.99 5.30
N ILE A 3 -2.15 8.45 4.05
CA ILE A 3 -0.94 8.37 3.22
C ILE A 3 0.11 9.36 3.75
N THR A 4 1.35 8.92 3.87
CA THR A 4 2.46 9.71 4.45
C THR A 4 3.38 10.33 3.41
N GLY A 5 3.47 9.71 2.23
CA GLY A 5 4.28 10.18 1.09
C GLY A 5 3.56 11.19 0.20
N ASP A 6 4.32 11.97 -0.55
CA ASP A 6 3.80 12.90 -1.55
C ASP A 6 3.59 12.16 -2.89
N GLY A 7 2.37 12.17 -3.42
CA GLY A 7 2.05 11.55 -4.72
C GLY A 7 2.31 10.05 -4.77
N VAL A 8 1.76 9.29 -3.83
CA VAL A 8 2.00 7.85 -3.70
C VAL A 8 1.20 7.07 -4.73
N ASN A 9 1.86 6.18 -5.46
CA ASN A 9 1.23 5.36 -6.49
C ASN A 9 0.55 4.12 -5.90
N CYS A 10 -0.70 3.93 -6.30
CA CYS A 10 -1.48 2.72 -6.11
C CYS A 10 -1.40 1.87 -7.39
N ARG A 11 -0.97 0.62 -7.26
CA ARG A 11 -0.57 -0.24 -8.37
C ARG A 11 -1.50 -1.42 -8.54
N SER A 12 -1.53 -2.00 -9.73
CA SER A 12 -2.39 -3.15 -10.03
C SER A 12 -2.00 -4.45 -9.32
N GLY A 13 -0.82 -4.49 -8.68
CA GLY A 13 -0.34 -5.63 -7.91
C GLY A 13 0.73 -5.21 -6.88
N PRO A 14 1.12 -6.13 -5.99
CA PRO A 14 2.05 -5.86 -4.89
C PRO A 14 3.50 -5.80 -5.38
N GLY A 15 3.88 -4.67 -5.99
CA GLY A 15 5.23 -4.47 -6.48
C GLY A 15 5.39 -3.22 -7.34
N THR A 16 6.60 -2.70 -7.42
CA THR A 16 6.91 -1.45 -8.15
C THR A 16 6.90 -1.61 -9.68
N SER A 17 6.96 -2.85 -10.18
CA SER A 17 6.86 -3.18 -11.61
C SER A 17 5.42 -3.19 -12.15
N TYR A 18 4.42 -3.29 -11.26
CA TYR A 18 3.02 -3.26 -11.67
C TYR A 18 2.58 -1.88 -12.12
N SER A 19 1.66 -1.84 -13.07
CA SER A 19 1.10 -0.60 -13.61
C SER A 19 0.45 0.27 -12.52
N VAL A 20 0.59 1.59 -12.64
CA VAL A 20 -0.06 2.55 -11.75
C VAL A 20 -1.53 2.66 -12.16
N VAL A 21 -2.42 2.38 -11.21
CA VAL A 21 -3.88 2.46 -11.40
C VAL A 21 -4.41 3.83 -10.93
N LYS A 22 -3.82 4.35 -9.84
CA LYS A 22 -4.23 5.60 -9.19
C LYS A 22 -3.03 6.18 -8.43
N SER A 23 -3.11 7.45 -8.06
CA SER A 23 -2.17 8.06 -7.12
C SER A 23 -2.94 8.75 -5.99
N TYR A 24 -2.40 8.68 -4.78
CA TYR A 24 -2.94 9.36 -3.61
C TYR A 24 -2.05 10.54 -3.23
N GLN A 25 -2.69 11.63 -2.81
CA GLN A 25 -2.00 12.75 -2.20
C GLN A 25 -1.70 12.45 -0.73
N LYS A 26 -0.69 13.12 -0.19
CA LYS A 26 -0.37 13.04 1.24
C LYS A 26 -1.57 13.43 2.09
N GLY A 27 -1.81 12.68 3.16
CA GLY A 27 -2.95 12.85 4.06
C GLY A 27 -4.26 12.26 3.52
N ALA A 28 -4.31 11.72 2.31
CA ALA A 28 -5.48 10.99 1.84
C ALA A 28 -5.70 9.75 2.71
N ASP A 29 -6.93 9.54 3.16
CA ASP A 29 -7.31 8.35 3.92
C ASP A 29 -7.69 7.20 3.01
N VAL A 30 -7.00 6.06 3.19
CA VAL A 30 -7.31 4.81 2.51
C VAL A 30 -7.79 3.76 3.50
N ALA A 31 -8.75 2.93 3.07
CA ALA A 31 -9.14 1.72 3.77
C ALA A 31 -8.35 0.54 3.21
N ILE A 32 -7.76 -0.28 4.08
CA ILE A 32 -7.00 -1.47 3.71
C ILE A 32 -7.94 -2.68 3.80
N THR A 33 -7.97 -3.48 2.75
CA THR A 33 -8.82 -4.68 2.63
C THR A 33 -8.05 -5.95 2.99
N CYS A 34 -6.82 -6.08 2.51
CA CYS A 34 -5.91 -7.17 2.82
C CYS A 34 -4.46 -6.75 2.55
N GLN A 35 -3.50 -7.54 2.99
CA GLN A 35 -2.06 -7.30 2.80
C GLN A 35 -1.38 -8.43 2.04
N ALA A 36 -0.42 -8.10 1.19
CA ALA A 36 0.31 -9.07 0.39
C ALA A 36 1.82 -8.82 0.43
N PRO A 37 2.65 -9.86 0.37
CA PRO A 37 4.08 -9.69 0.14
C PRO A 37 4.33 -9.20 -1.29
N GLY A 38 5.35 -8.36 -1.47
CA GLY A 38 5.69 -7.78 -2.76
C GLY A 38 7.14 -7.31 -2.85
N THR A 39 7.41 -6.45 -3.82
CA THR A 39 8.74 -5.84 -3.98
C THR A 39 9.11 -5.02 -2.74
N ASP A 40 10.36 -5.13 -2.30
CA ASP A 40 10.89 -4.31 -1.21
C ASP A 40 10.88 -2.83 -1.60
N VAL A 41 10.30 -2.02 -0.72
CA VAL A 41 10.29 -0.57 -0.80
C VAL A 41 10.86 -0.06 0.52
N LYS A 42 12.13 0.36 0.46
CA LYS A 42 12.86 0.94 1.61
C LYS A 42 12.92 0.01 2.83
N GLY A 43 13.09 -1.29 2.61
CA GLY A 43 13.17 -2.29 3.67
C GLY A 43 11.82 -2.87 4.12
N ASP A 44 10.73 -2.48 3.45
CA ASP A 44 9.39 -3.03 3.69
C ASP A 44 8.89 -3.76 2.44
N ASN A 45 8.50 -5.03 2.60
CA ASN A 45 8.00 -5.88 1.52
C ASN A 45 6.49 -6.12 1.63
N ILE A 46 5.78 -5.42 2.51
CA ILE A 46 4.33 -5.51 2.66
C ILE A 46 3.66 -4.47 1.75
N TRP A 47 2.59 -4.92 1.09
CA TRP A 47 1.74 -4.11 0.24
C TRP A 47 0.30 -4.20 0.71
N ASP A 48 -0.32 -3.05 0.91
CA ASP A 48 -1.71 -2.88 1.32
C ASP A 48 -2.62 -2.79 0.10
N LYS A 49 -3.58 -3.72 0.00
CA LYS A 49 -4.67 -3.62 -0.98
C LYS A 49 -5.71 -2.64 -0.44
N THR A 50 -5.89 -1.52 -1.11
CA THR A 50 -6.88 -0.52 -0.72
C THR A 50 -8.29 -0.91 -1.16
N ALA A 51 -9.31 -0.25 -0.61
CA ALA A 51 -10.70 -0.39 -1.07
C ALA A 51 -10.93 0.07 -2.52
N ASP A 52 -9.98 0.82 -3.11
CA ASP A 52 -9.98 1.14 -4.55
C ASP A 52 -9.49 -0.04 -5.42
N GLY A 53 -9.14 -1.18 -4.81
CA GLY A 53 -8.76 -2.42 -5.51
C GLY A 53 -7.33 -2.44 -6.04
N CYS A 54 -6.48 -1.51 -5.60
CA CYS A 54 -5.07 -1.40 -5.97
C CYS A 54 -4.16 -1.49 -4.75
N TYR A 55 -2.86 -1.65 -4.95
CA TYR A 55 -1.86 -1.92 -3.92
C TYR A 55 -0.94 -0.73 -3.69
N VAL A 56 -0.70 -0.38 -2.43
CA VAL A 56 0.26 0.65 -2.00
C VAL A 56 1.27 -0.02 -1.07
N ALA A 57 2.55 0.32 -1.18
CA ALA A 57 3.55 -0.20 -0.23
C ALA A 57 3.26 0.31 1.19
N ASP A 58 3.29 -0.58 2.18
CA ASP A 58 2.92 -0.30 3.58
C ASP A 58 3.74 0.87 4.16
N TYR A 59 5.01 0.98 3.76
CA TYR A 59 5.91 2.11 4.06
C TYR A 59 5.25 3.51 3.88
N TYR A 60 4.32 3.66 2.93
CA TYR A 60 3.66 4.93 2.63
C TYR A 60 2.30 5.13 3.29
N ILE A 61 1.83 4.17 4.08
CA ILE A 61 0.56 4.23 4.81
C ILE A 61 0.87 4.25 6.30
N LYS A 62 0.25 5.16 7.05
CA LYS A 62 0.40 5.19 8.50
C LYS A 62 -0.47 4.12 9.16
N THR A 63 -0.12 2.85 8.97
CA THR A 63 -0.76 1.67 9.59
C THR A 63 -0.45 1.58 11.09
N GLY A 64 0.70 2.12 11.51
CA GLY A 64 1.17 2.10 12.89
C GLY A 64 2.01 0.88 13.24
N SER A 65 2.33 0.02 12.27
CA SER A 65 3.23 -1.13 12.42
C SER A 65 4.01 -1.36 11.13
N SER A 66 5.16 -2.04 11.21
CA SER A 66 5.91 -2.57 10.05
C SER A 66 5.63 -4.07 9.85
N SER A 67 4.46 -4.50 10.30
CA SER A 67 3.99 -5.88 10.27
C SER A 67 2.56 -5.91 9.74
N TYR A 68 2.06 -7.11 9.42
CA TYR A 68 0.69 -7.27 8.98
C TYR A 68 -0.29 -6.71 10.03
N VAL A 69 -1.04 -5.67 9.65
CA VAL A 69 -2.10 -5.06 10.47
C VAL A 69 -3.47 -5.64 10.13
N THR A 70 -3.59 -6.38 9.03
CA THR A 70 -4.81 -7.07 8.60
C THR A 70 -4.52 -8.46 8.02
N ALA A 71 -5.57 -9.19 7.63
CA ALA A 71 -5.46 -10.48 6.99
C ALA A 71 -4.65 -10.41 5.68
N LYS A 72 -3.99 -11.52 5.34
CA LYS A 72 -3.29 -11.64 4.06
C LYS A 72 -4.31 -11.74 2.92
N CYS A 73 -3.97 -11.19 1.76
CA CYS A 73 -4.73 -11.45 0.54
C CYS A 73 -4.59 -12.93 0.17
N ASP A 74 -5.70 -13.54 -0.23
CA ASP A 74 -5.77 -14.94 -0.69
C ASP A 74 -5.12 -15.15 -2.06
#